data_AF-A0A925WIN9-F1
#
_entry.id   AF-A0A925WIN9-F1
#
_cell.length_a   1.000
_cell.length_b   1.000
_cell.length_c   1.000
_cell.angle_alpha   90.00
_cell.angle_beta   90.00
_cell.angle_gamma   90.00
#
_symmetry.space_group_name_H-M   'P 1'
#
loop_
_entity.id
_entity.type
_entity.pdbx_description
1 polymer ?
#
loop_
_entity_poly.entity_id
_entity_poly.type
_entity_poly.pdbx_seq_one_letter_code
_entity_poly.pdbx_strand_id
1 'polypeptide(L)'
;MASTLTQSEEAQLAQTIEMFEVITDSQPHDYQSLEILKEAYSKLGRDKEVIKTAKRIAEAYVEMGQLSSAILEYETILQRCPEDPDVQKALQQIESKANNFSQQLAPSDTDLARSASASAKNSKSADRNGPAKIEDGRQMFYKHFVESKVISAGDFDLCWVAPDAIPKSGVVEPFIQILADKGLLPIEKSLKLLSDKSRIAFLPMDKYDMDIDLARSFPGEICRRWCVLPFDRMSKSILVATANPFNQQAAKELAAATPYRLLWYLTTPTDLVKSLQKTFR
;
A
#
# COMPACT_ATOMS: atom_id res chain seq x y z
N MET A 1 -24.05 21.62 -1.43
CA MET A 1 -25.18 20.70 -1.21
C MET A 1 -24.60 19.44 -0.58
N ALA A 2 -24.93 19.18 0.69
CA ALA A 2 -24.45 17.98 1.37
C ALA A 2 -25.21 16.80 0.78
N SER A 3 -24.51 15.93 0.05
CA SER A 3 -25.03 14.63 -0.36
C SER A 3 -25.35 13.87 0.92
N THR A 4 -26.62 13.71 1.25
CA THR A 4 -27.04 12.79 2.32
C THR A 4 -26.58 11.40 1.92
N LEU A 5 -25.69 10.82 2.71
CA LEU A 5 -25.20 9.46 2.54
C LEU A 5 -26.40 8.50 2.55
N THR A 6 -26.37 7.51 1.66
CA THR A 6 -27.33 6.42 1.70
C THR A 6 -27.04 5.51 2.87
N GLN A 7 -28.05 4.78 3.36
CA GLN A 7 -27.86 3.81 4.44
C GLN A 7 -26.82 2.73 4.11
N SER A 8 -26.69 2.38 2.82
CA SER A 8 -25.67 1.44 2.35
C SER A 8 -24.27 2.03 2.47
N GLU A 9 -24.07 3.29 2.07
CA GLU A 9 -22.79 3.97 2.19
C GLU A 9 -22.39 4.18 3.66
N GLU A 10 -23.35 4.51 4.54
CA GLU A 10 -23.08 4.61 5.98
C GLU A 10 -22.65 3.27 6.59
N ALA A 11 -23.31 2.18 6.21
CA ALA A 11 -22.94 0.83 6.65
C ALA A 11 -21.55 0.42 6.14
N GLN A 12 -21.23 0.74 4.89
CA GLN A 12 -19.93 0.48 4.30
C GLN A 12 -18.83 1.27 5.03
N LEU A 13 -19.04 2.56 5.30
CA LEU A 13 -18.10 3.39 6.07
C LEU A 13 -17.90 2.86 7.49
N ALA A 14 -18.95 2.34 8.13
CA ALA A 14 -18.84 1.71 9.45
C ALA A 14 -17.97 0.45 9.43
N GLN A 15 -18.12 -0.41 8.42
CA GLN A 15 -17.26 -1.58 8.22
C GLN A 15 -15.80 -1.18 7.94
N THR A 16 -15.59 -0.14 7.11
CA THR A 16 -14.27 0.43 6.87
C THR A 16 -13.63 0.88 8.19
N ILE A 17 -14.37 1.56 9.05
CA ILE A 17 -13.85 2.00 10.36
C ILE A 17 -13.43 0.81 11.22
N GLU A 18 -14.33 -0.15 11.45
CA GLU A 18 -14.06 -1.29 12.32
C GLU A 18 -12.78 -2.03 11.88
N MET A 19 -12.64 -2.27 10.58
CA MET A 19 -11.49 -3.00 10.05
C MET A 19 -10.19 -2.21 10.16
N PHE A 20 -10.21 -0.95 9.74
CA PHE A 20 -9.00 -0.14 9.69
C PHE A 20 -8.56 0.31 11.09
N GLU A 21 -9.46 0.35 12.08
CA GLU A 21 -9.07 0.46 13.49
C GLU A 21 -8.21 -0.72 13.92
N VAL A 22 -8.63 -1.95 13.62
CA VAL A 22 -7.83 -3.16 13.93
C VAL A 22 -6.47 -3.13 13.23
N ILE A 23 -6.42 -2.68 11.97
CA ILE A 23 -5.16 -2.53 11.22
C ILE A 23 -4.26 -1.51 11.91
N THR A 24 -4.78 -0.32 12.22
CA THR A 24 -3.98 0.76 12.82
C THR A 24 -3.67 0.54 14.30
N ASP A 25 -4.40 -0.31 15.01
CA ASP A 25 -4.03 -0.76 16.36
C ASP A 25 -2.87 -1.75 16.31
N SER A 26 -2.86 -2.63 15.29
CA SER A 26 -1.77 -3.58 15.05
C SER A 26 -0.52 -2.92 14.44
N GLN A 27 -0.73 -1.88 13.62
CA GLN A 27 0.30 -1.13 12.90
C GLN A 27 0.08 0.38 13.09
N PRO A 28 0.46 0.95 14.25
CA PRO A 28 0.17 2.35 14.61
C PRO A 28 0.66 3.41 13.63
N HIS A 29 1.69 3.08 12.85
CA HIS A 29 2.32 3.99 11.89
C HIS A 29 1.95 3.70 10.43
N ASP A 30 0.96 2.84 10.18
CA ASP A 30 0.39 2.66 8.84
C ASP A 30 -0.45 3.89 8.43
N TYR A 31 0.25 4.90 7.92
CA TYR A 31 -0.38 6.17 7.53
C TYR A 31 -1.43 5.99 6.42
N GLN A 32 -1.31 4.98 5.55
CA GLN A 32 -2.29 4.74 4.49
C GLN A 32 -3.63 4.32 5.09
N SER A 33 -3.59 3.41 6.05
CA SER A 33 -4.78 2.98 6.78
C SER A 33 -5.35 4.10 7.66
N LEU A 34 -4.50 4.94 8.26
CA LEU A 34 -4.95 6.13 9.00
C LEU A 34 -5.62 7.18 8.09
N GLU A 35 -5.13 7.39 6.87
CA GLU A 35 -5.78 8.27 5.89
C GLU A 35 -7.19 7.78 5.53
N ILE A 36 -7.36 6.46 5.36
CA ILE A 36 -8.66 5.84 5.12
C ILE A 36 -9.61 6.03 6.31
N LEU A 37 -9.13 5.81 7.54
CA LEU A 37 -9.91 6.09 8.75
C LEU A 37 -10.33 7.56 8.85
N LYS A 38 -9.39 8.48 8.62
CA LYS A 38 -9.67 9.93 8.67
C LYS A 38 -10.76 10.31 7.69
N GLU A 39 -10.69 9.80 6.46
CA GLU A 39 -11.72 10.03 5.43
C GLU A 39 -13.07 9.42 5.81
N ALA A 40 -13.09 8.19 6.34
CA ALA A 40 -14.32 7.54 6.78
C ALA A 40 -15.00 8.31 7.92
N TYR A 41 -14.21 8.74 8.92
CA TYR A 41 -14.69 9.58 10.01
C TYR A 41 -15.22 10.93 9.54
N SER A 42 -14.53 11.56 8.57
CA SER A 42 -14.95 12.82 7.97
C SER A 42 -16.31 12.69 7.28
N LYS A 43 -16.50 11.64 6.49
CA LYS A 43 -17.78 11.37 5.81
C LYS A 43 -18.94 11.14 6.78
N LEU A 44 -18.69 10.47 7.90
CA LEU A 44 -19.70 10.24 8.94
C LEU A 44 -19.89 11.42 9.92
N GLY A 45 -19.20 12.55 9.72
CA GLY A 45 -19.29 13.72 10.60
C GLY A 45 -18.72 13.49 12.01
N ARG A 46 -17.82 12.52 12.17
CA ARG A 46 -17.16 12.17 13.44
C ARG A 46 -15.93 13.04 13.68
N ASP A 47 -16.15 14.34 13.90
CA ASP A 47 -15.07 15.35 13.91
C ASP A 47 -13.98 15.09 14.96
N LYS A 48 -14.35 14.58 16.15
CA LYS A 48 -13.36 14.30 17.21
C LYS A 48 -12.38 13.21 16.76
N GLU A 49 -12.90 12.18 16.12
CA GLU A 49 -12.16 11.03 15.59
C GLU A 49 -11.31 11.46 14.38
N VAL A 50 -11.81 12.37 13.53
CA VAL A 50 -11.02 12.99 12.46
C VAL A 50 -9.78 13.68 13.03
N ILE A 51 -9.93 14.54 14.03
CA ILE A 51 -8.80 15.27 14.62
C ILE A 51 -7.82 14.31 15.30
N LYS A 52 -8.33 13.33 16.08
CA LYS A 52 -7.48 12.31 16.71
C LYS A 52 -6.68 11.52 15.67
N THR A 53 -7.31 11.13 14.57
CA THR A 53 -6.65 10.36 13.50
C THR A 53 -5.65 11.23 12.74
N ALA A 54 -5.96 12.50 12.48
CA ALA A 54 -5.04 13.44 11.84
C ALA A 54 -3.74 13.64 12.66
N LYS A 55 -3.83 13.71 13.99
CA LYS A 55 -2.65 13.74 14.87
C LYS A 55 -1.78 12.50 14.68
N ARG A 56 -2.38 11.30 14.66
CA ARG A 56 -1.65 10.04 14.42
C ARG A 56 -0.97 10.00 13.05
N ILE A 57 -1.62 10.53 11.99
CA ILE A 57 -1.00 10.66 10.66
C ILE A 57 0.23 11.56 10.72
N ALA A 58 0.11 12.72 11.37
CA ALA A 58 1.22 13.66 11.51
C ALA A 58 2.38 13.06 12.30
N GLU A 59 2.10 12.33 13.40
CA GLU A 59 3.10 11.57 14.17
C GLU A 59 3.81 10.52 13.30
N ALA A 60 3.07 9.74 12.51
CA ALA A 60 3.65 8.78 11.57
C ALA A 60 4.58 9.47 10.55
N TYR A 61 4.20 10.64 10.02
CA TYR A 61 5.07 11.43 9.14
C TYR A 61 6.35 11.91 9.84
N VAL A 62 6.27 12.31 11.11
CA VAL A 62 7.46 12.70 11.90
C VAL A 62 8.43 11.54 12.05
N GLU A 63 7.93 10.35 12.38
CA GLU A 63 8.78 9.15 12.54
C GLU A 63 9.44 8.71 11.24
N MET A 64 8.75 8.92 10.11
CA MET A 64 9.30 8.69 8.77
C MET A 64 10.30 9.78 8.34
N GLY A 65 10.49 10.83 9.13
CA GLY A 65 11.34 11.98 8.80
C GLY A 65 10.73 12.93 7.75
N GLN A 66 9.45 12.75 7.41
CA GLN A 66 8.72 13.58 6.46
C GLN A 66 8.15 14.83 7.16
N LEU A 67 9.05 15.68 7.67
CA LEU A 67 8.68 16.81 8.53
C LEU A 67 7.74 17.79 7.84
N SER A 68 7.93 18.07 6.54
CA SER A 68 7.06 18.98 5.78
C SER A 68 5.61 18.49 5.71
N SER A 69 5.41 17.18 5.49
CA SER A 69 4.07 16.58 5.48
C SER A 69 3.43 16.60 6.87
N ALA A 70 4.22 16.33 7.91
CA ALA A 70 3.76 16.40 9.29
C ALA A 70 3.30 17.81 9.67
N ILE A 71 4.08 18.84 9.30
CA ILE A 71 3.73 20.25 9.56
C ILE A 71 2.41 20.61 8.89
N LEU A 72 2.26 20.29 7.59
CA LEU A 72 1.05 20.60 6.85
C LEU A 72 -0.20 19.93 7.45
N GLU A 73 -0.08 18.69 7.91
CA GLU A 73 -1.19 17.99 8.58
C GLU A 73 -1.54 18.65 9.93
N TYR A 74 -0.54 19.03 10.73
CA TYR A 74 -0.74 19.76 11.98
C TYR A 74 -1.34 21.16 11.79
N GLU A 75 -0.90 21.91 10.79
CA GLU A 75 -1.49 23.20 10.43
C GLU A 75 -2.96 23.05 10.02
N THR A 76 -3.29 21.99 9.27
CA THR A 76 -4.67 21.67 8.89
C THR A 76 -5.54 21.40 10.13
N ILE A 77 -4.99 20.78 11.17
CA ILE A 77 -5.67 20.61 12.46
C ILE A 77 -5.91 21.97 13.12
N LEU A 78 -4.90 22.84 13.19
CA LEU A 78 -5.03 24.17 13.82
C LEU A 78 -6.05 25.08 13.11
N GLN A 79 -6.26 24.91 11.80
CA GLN A 79 -7.34 25.63 11.10
C GLN A 79 -8.73 25.30 11.64
N ARG A 80 -8.93 24.07 12.17
CA ARG A 80 -10.20 23.64 12.78
C ARG A 80 -10.20 23.79 14.30
N CYS A 81 -9.06 23.59 14.94
CA CYS A 81 -8.86 23.66 16.40
C CYS A 81 -7.66 24.56 16.73
N PRO A 82 -7.80 25.89 16.67
CA PRO A 82 -6.67 26.83 16.77
C PRO A 82 -5.87 26.76 18.07
N GLU A 83 -6.51 26.34 19.16
CA GLU A 83 -5.92 26.29 20.50
C GLU A 83 -5.52 24.87 20.93
N ASP A 84 -5.37 23.92 20.00
CA ASP A 84 -4.95 22.56 20.35
C ASP A 84 -3.51 22.56 20.90
N PRO A 85 -3.32 22.34 22.22
CA PRO A 85 -2.01 22.53 22.85
C PRO A 85 -1.03 21.43 22.47
N ASP A 86 -1.51 20.24 22.10
CA ASP A 86 -0.67 19.12 21.72
C ASP A 86 -0.06 19.36 20.34
N VAL A 87 -0.87 19.89 19.41
CA VAL A 87 -0.42 20.23 18.05
C VAL A 87 0.59 21.37 18.07
N GLN A 88 0.34 22.42 18.85
CA GLN A 88 1.29 23.54 18.99
C GLN A 88 2.64 23.07 19.54
N LYS A 89 2.63 22.20 20.56
CA LYS A 89 3.85 21.59 21.11
C LYS A 89 4.56 20.73 20.07
N ALA A 90 3.82 19.91 19.32
CA ALA A 90 4.39 19.05 18.29
C ALA A 90 5.08 19.86 17.18
N LEU A 91 4.45 20.95 16.71
CA LEU A 91 5.05 21.84 15.71
C LEU A 91 6.34 22.51 16.22
N GLN A 92 6.36 23.03 17.44
CA GLN A 92 7.59 23.59 18.04
C GLN A 92 8.72 22.55 18.14
N GLN A 93 8.39 21.30 18.45
CA GLN A 93 9.36 20.21 18.47
C GLN A 93 9.88 19.87 17.07
N ILE A 94 9.04 19.92 16.04
CA ILE A 94 9.45 19.68 14.66
C ILE A 94 10.35 20.81 14.16
N GLU A 95 9.98 22.07 14.43
CA GLU A 95 10.79 23.24 14.06
C GLU A 95 12.16 23.22 14.71
N SER A 96 12.24 22.93 16.01
CA SER A 96 13.53 22.83 16.71
C SER A 96 14.40 21.69 16.15
N LYS A 97 13.81 20.54 15.82
CA LYS A 97 14.51 19.44 15.11
C LYS A 97 15.02 19.90 13.74
N ALA A 98 14.17 20.52 12.91
CA ALA A 98 14.53 20.98 11.58
C ALA A 98 15.65 22.06 11.61
N ASN A 99 15.63 22.94 12.60
CA ASN A 99 16.64 23.98 12.77
C ASN A 99 17.99 23.39 13.21
N ASN A 100 17.99 22.38 14.09
CA ASN A 100 19.20 21.66 14.50
C ASN A 100 19.85 20.88 13.33
N PHE A 101 19.04 20.26 12.45
CA PHE A 101 19.55 19.63 11.23
C PHE A 101 20.17 20.65 10.26
N SER A 102 19.58 21.83 10.16
CA SER A 102 20.09 22.93 9.32
C SER A 102 21.41 23.50 9.87
N GLN A 103 21.58 23.56 11.20
CA GLN A 103 22.81 24.03 11.85
C GLN A 103 23.97 23.04 11.75
N GLN A 104 23.72 21.73 11.65
CA GLN A 104 24.77 20.72 11.45
C GLN A 104 25.30 20.67 10.00
N LEU A 105 24.55 21.21 9.03
CA LEU A 105 24.93 21.26 7.62
C LEU A 105 25.54 22.61 7.19
N ALA A 106 25.73 23.54 8.13
CA ALA A 106 26.47 24.77 7.86
C ALA A 106 27.96 24.42 7.64
N PRO A 107 28.52 24.64 6.43
CA PRO A 107 29.92 24.36 6.19
C PRO A 107 30.76 25.40 6.94
N SER A 108 31.67 24.93 7.78
CA SER A 108 32.84 25.70 8.15
C SER A 108 33.65 25.93 6.88
N ASP A 109 33.61 27.15 6.36
CA ASP A 109 34.50 27.65 5.32
C ASP A 109 35.96 27.51 5.78
N THR A 110 36.62 26.45 5.35
CA THR A 110 38.06 26.45 5.10
C THR A 110 38.43 25.25 4.23
N ASP A 111 38.95 25.58 3.04
CA ASP A 111 39.69 24.74 2.11
C ASP A 111 39.01 23.46 1.60
N LEU A 112 38.53 23.53 0.35
CA LEU A 112 38.93 22.62 -0.73
C LEU A 112 38.37 23.12 -2.07
N ALA A 113 39.00 24.18 -2.59
CA ALA A 113 38.98 24.46 -4.01
C ALA A 113 39.84 23.40 -4.73
N ARG A 114 39.18 22.39 -5.32
CA ARG A 114 39.56 21.70 -6.58
C ARG A 114 38.71 20.45 -6.76
N SER A 115 37.71 20.56 -7.62
CA SER A 115 37.53 19.68 -8.79
C SER A 115 36.06 19.71 -9.20
N ALA A 116 35.71 20.75 -9.96
CA ALA A 116 34.49 20.77 -10.75
C ALA A 116 34.85 21.27 -12.15
N SER A 117 35.22 20.34 -13.03
CA SER A 117 34.90 20.48 -14.45
C SER A 117 35.02 19.13 -15.18
N ALA A 118 33.94 18.85 -15.92
CA ALA A 118 33.84 17.91 -17.04
C ALA A 118 33.76 16.40 -16.75
N SER A 119 32.53 15.95 -16.47
CA SER A 119 31.97 14.79 -17.19
C SER A 119 30.45 14.96 -17.36
N ALA A 120 30.10 15.90 -18.23
CA ALA A 120 28.88 15.77 -19.01
C ALA A 120 29.20 14.88 -20.20
N LYS A 121 28.69 13.64 -20.21
CA LYS A 121 28.27 12.90 -21.42
C LYS A 121 27.74 11.51 -21.05
N ASN A 122 26.58 11.23 -21.63
CA ASN A 122 26.03 9.91 -21.96
C ASN A 122 25.60 8.95 -20.84
N SER A 123 24.29 8.86 -20.65
CA SER A 123 23.61 7.57 -20.66
C SER A 123 22.23 7.66 -21.32
N LYS A 124 22.21 8.01 -22.61
CA LYS A 124 21.27 7.32 -23.52
C LYS A 124 21.86 5.93 -23.75
N SER A 125 21.35 4.94 -23.04
CA SER A 125 21.38 3.55 -23.50
C SER A 125 19.94 3.09 -23.63
N ALA A 126 19.37 3.46 -24.77
CA ALA A 126 18.37 2.62 -25.39
C ALA A 126 19.01 1.26 -25.72
N ASP A 127 18.16 0.25 -25.68
CA ASP A 127 18.31 -1.06 -26.30
C ASP A 127 19.09 -2.14 -25.51
N ARG A 128 18.34 -2.82 -24.64
CA ARG A 128 18.48 -4.28 -24.50
C ARG A 128 17.19 -4.91 -25.00
N ASN A 129 17.14 -5.13 -26.31
CA ASN A 129 16.24 -6.07 -26.97
C ASN A 129 16.45 -7.50 -26.43
N GLY A 130 15.85 -7.77 -25.28
CA GLY A 130 15.37 -9.09 -24.86
C GLY A 130 13.87 -8.96 -24.58
N PRO A 131 13.10 -10.07 -24.48
CA PRO A 131 11.70 -9.97 -24.07
C PRO A 131 11.65 -9.16 -22.76
N ALA A 132 10.82 -8.12 -22.73
CA ALA A 132 10.73 -7.20 -21.60
C ALA A 132 10.59 -8.03 -20.32
N LYS A 133 11.58 -7.90 -19.42
CA LYS A 133 11.63 -8.71 -18.19
C LYS A 133 10.40 -8.35 -17.35
N ILE A 134 9.42 -9.23 -17.33
CA ILE A 134 8.18 -9.04 -16.58
C ILE A 134 8.53 -8.95 -15.10
N GLU A 135 8.15 -7.85 -14.44
CA GLU A 135 8.37 -7.63 -13.01
C GLU A 135 7.16 -8.16 -12.22
N ASP A 136 6.94 -9.47 -12.30
CA ASP A 136 5.84 -10.22 -11.67
C ASP A 136 6.02 -10.46 -10.15
N GLY A 137 7.11 -9.97 -9.57
CA GLY A 137 7.47 -10.17 -8.16
C GLY A 137 8.29 -11.42 -7.88
N ARG A 138 8.59 -12.27 -8.87
CA ARG A 138 9.34 -13.53 -8.69
C ARG A 138 10.65 -13.35 -7.93
N GLN A 139 11.41 -12.31 -8.26
CA GLN A 139 12.71 -12.05 -7.63
C GLN A 139 12.59 -11.74 -6.15
N MET A 140 11.56 -10.99 -5.73
CA MET A 140 11.33 -10.67 -4.33
C MET A 140 10.83 -11.89 -3.56
N PHE A 141 9.95 -12.69 -4.18
CA PHE A 141 9.54 -13.98 -3.63
C PHE A 141 10.73 -14.93 -3.45
N TYR A 142 11.59 -15.07 -4.46
CA TYR A 142 12.80 -15.89 -4.37
C TYR A 142 13.72 -15.42 -3.23
N LYS A 143 13.98 -14.11 -3.15
CA LYS A 143 14.75 -13.50 -2.06
C LYS A 143 14.14 -13.79 -0.68
N HIS A 144 12.83 -13.65 -0.55
CA HIS A 144 12.17 -13.76 0.75
C HIS A 144 11.84 -15.18 1.19
N PHE A 145 11.70 -16.14 0.28
CA PHE A 145 11.38 -17.54 0.60
C PHE A 145 12.58 -18.47 0.48
N VAL A 146 13.48 -18.26 -0.49
CA VAL A 146 14.62 -19.14 -0.74
C VAL A 146 15.88 -18.64 -0.03
N GLU A 147 16.28 -17.38 -0.21
CA GLU A 147 17.52 -16.86 0.42
C GLU A 147 17.41 -16.78 1.94
N SER A 148 16.20 -16.59 2.46
CA SER A 148 15.88 -16.67 3.89
C SER A 148 15.80 -18.10 4.42
N LYS A 149 15.95 -19.11 3.54
CA LYS A 149 15.89 -20.56 3.85
C LYS A 149 14.53 -21.03 4.38
N VAL A 150 13.44 -20.41 3.94
CA VAL A 150 12.07 -20.86 4.29
C VAL A 150 11.68 -22.09 3.46
N ILE A 151 12.04 -22.11 2.17
CA ILE A 151 11.87 -23.26 1.26
C ILE A 151 13.11 -23.45 0.37
N SER A 152 13.20 -24.59 -0.32
CA SER A 152 14.29 -24.83 -1.28
C SER A 152 14.05 -24.12 -2.62
N ALA A 153 15.12 -23.89 -3.39
CA ALA A 153 15.02 -23.32 -4.73
C ALA A 153 14.22 -24.24 -5.70
N GLY A 154 14.39 -25.56 -5.56
CA GLY A 154 13.64 -26.53 -6.37
C GLY A 154 12.13 -26.48 -6.09
N ASP A 155 11.76 -26.42 -4.81
CA ASP A 155 10.36 -26.29 -4.41
C ASP A 155 9.76 -24.96 -4.89
N PHE A 156 10.54 -23.88 -4.82
CA PHE A 156 10.13 -22.57 -5.34
C PHE A 156 9.79 -22.63 -6.83
N ASP A 157 10.70 -23.18 -7.65
CA ASP A 157 10.53 -23.24 -9.10
C ASP A 157 9.38 -24.17 -9.51
N LEU A 158 9.11 -25.22 -8.72
CA LEU A 158 7.95 -26.10 -8.92
C LEU A 158 6.61 -25.44 -8.57
N CYS A 159 6.61 -24.41 -7.71
CA CYS A 159 5.40 -23.72 -7.27
C CYS A 159 5.16 -22.39 -7.98
N TRP A 160 6.18 -21.81 -8.61
CA TRP A 160 6.04 -20.55 -9.34
C TRP A 160 5.37 -20.75 -10.69
N VAL A 161 4.15 -20.23 -10.83
CA VAL A 161 3.43 -20.27 -12.10
C VAL A 161 3.66 -18.96 -12.85
N ALA A 162 4.25 -19.05 -14.04
CA ALA A 162 4.44 -17.89 -14.89
C ALA A 162 3.07 -17.38 -15.42
N PRO A 163 2.82 -16.06 -15.45
CA PRO A 163 1.54 -15.48 -15.86
C PRO A 163 1.09 -15.89 -17.26
N ASP A 164 2.04 -16.16 -18.17
CA ASP A 164 1.78 -16.50 -19.56
C ASP A 164 1.46 -17.98 -19.77
N ALA A 165 1.59 -18.81 -18.74
CA ALA A 165 1.31 -20.24 -18.80
C ALA A 165 -0.18 -20.57 -18.64
N ILE A 166 -1.02 -19.58 -18.32
CA ILE A 166 -2.42 -19.80 -17.94
C ILE A 166 -3.37 -19.31 -19.06
N PRO A 167 -4.42 -20.08 -19.41
CA PRO A 167 -5.43 -19.64 -20.35
C PRO A 167 -6.09 -18.34 -19.90
N LYS A 168 -6.37 -17.42 -20.83
CA LYS A 168 -6.93 -16.07 -20.58
C LYS A 168 -8.22 -16.02 -19.73
N SER A 169 -8.91 -17.16 -19.56
CA SER A 169 -10.14 -17.28 -18.77
C SER A 169 -9.89 -17.68 -17.31
N GLY A 170 -8.74 -18.29 -17.00
CA GLY A 170 -8.41 -18.76 -15.65
C GLY A 170 -7.92 -17.63 -14.74
N VAL A 171 -8.18 -17.78 -13.43
CA VAL A 171 -7.51 -16.97 -12.41
C VAL A 171 -6.17 -17.62 -12.11
N VAL A 172 -5.09 -16.82 -12.06
CA VAL A 172 -3.79 -17.34 -11.66
C VAL A 172 -3.83 -17.77 -10.21
N GLU A 173 -3.47 -19.01 -9.97
CA GLU A 173 -3.41 -19.55 -8.62
C GLU A 173 -2.25 -18.90 -7.86
N PRO A 174 -2.50 -18.27 -6.69
CA PRO A 174 -1.46 -17.58 -5.96
C PRO A 174 -0.37 -18.54 -5.47
N PHE A 175 0.90 -18.14 -5.61
CA PHE A 175 2.06 -18.93 -5.20
C PHE A 175 1.96 -19.48 -3.76
N ILE A 176 1.49 -18.67 -2.81
CA ILE A 176 1.35 -19.08 -1.41
C ILE A 176 0.26 -20.13 -1.18
N GLN A 177 -0.73 -20.24 -2.08
CA GLN A 177 -1.73 -21.32 -2.06
C GLN A 177 -1.09 -22.63 -2.50
N ILE A 178 -0.35 -22.60 -3.61
CA ILE A 178 0.35 -23.77 -4.16
C ILE A 178 1.36 -24.36 -3.15
N LEU A 179 2.08 -23.50 -2.43
CA LEU A 179 2.98 -23.92 -1.35
C LEU A 179 2.24 -24.65 -0.22
N ALA A 180 1.06 -24.16 0.16
CA ALA A 180 0.27 -24.76 1.23
C ALA A 180 -0.31 -26.10 0.79
N ASP A 181 -0.83 -26.19 -0.42
CA ASP A 181 -1.44 -27.42 -0.96
C ASP A 181 -0.41 -28.54 -1.16
N LYS A 182 0.84 -28.19 -1.43
CA LYS A 182 1.97 -29.13 -1.48
C LYS A 182 2.55 -29.47 -0.10
N GLY A 183 2.02 -28.89 0.98
CA GLY A 183 2.49 -29.10 2.34
C GLY A 183 3.86 -28.50 2.64
N LEU A 184 4.36 -27.60 1.78
CA LEU A 184 5.69 -26.99 1.91
C LEU A 184 5.71 -25.87 2.96
N LEU A 185 4.67 -25.02 2.94
CA LEU A 185 4.56 -23.91 3.87
C LEU A 185 3.09 -23.53 4.10
N PRO A 186 2.60 -23.49 5.35
CA PRO A 186 1.25 -23.02 5.67
C PRO A 186 0.97 -21.59 5.18
N ILE A 187 -0.30 -21.31 4.88
CA ILE A 187 -0.76 -20.00 4.38
C ILE A 187 -0.44 -18.90 5.39
N GLU A 188 -0.68 -19.12 6.67
CA GLU A 188 -0.52 -18.12 7.73
C GLU A 188 0.95 -17.71 7.87
N LYS A 189 1.88 -18.67 7.74
CA LYS A 189 3.32 -18.39 7.76
C LYS A 189 3.75 -17.59 6.54
N SER A 190 3.22 -17.94 5.37
CA SER A 190 3.48 -17.22 4.12
C SER A 190 2.96 -15.79 4.17
N LEU A 191 1.73 -15.59 4.63
CA LEU A 191 1.11 -14.27 4.77
C LEU A 191 1.84 -13.40 5.78
N LYS A 192 2.23 -13.95 6.93
CA LYS A 192 3.03 -13.23 7.93
C LYS A 192 4.36 -12.78 7.35
N LEU A 193 5.08 -13.68 6.66
CA LEU A 193 6.34 -13.36 5.99
C LEU A 193 6.15 -12.24 4.95
N LEU A 194 5.11 -12.32 4.13
CA LEU A 194 4.82 -11.30 3.12
C LEU A 194 4.46 -9.95 3.74
N SER A 195 3.62 -9.93 4.77
CA SER A 195 3.24 -8.70 5.47
C SER A 195 4.47 -8.03 6.11
N ASP A 196 5.31 -8.80 6.80
CA ASP A 196 6.54 -8.31 7.44
C ASP A 196 7.53 -7.71 6.41
N LYS A 197 7.67 -8.36 5.24
CA LYS A 197 8.64 -7.95 4.21
C LYS A 197 8.13 -6.84 3.30
N SER A 198 6.84 -6.80 3.00
CA SER A 198 6.24 -5.77 2.15
C SER A 198 5.82 -4.53 2.93
N ARG A 199 5.66 -4.63 4.26
CA ARG A 199 5.02 -3.61 5.12
C ARG A 199 3.61 -3.25 4.66
N ILE A 200 2.92 -4.20 4.03
CA ILE A 200 1.54 -4.06 3.62
C ILE A 200 0.64 -4.71 4.67
N ALA A 201 -0.41 -3.99 5.06
CA ALA A 201 -1.41 -4.47 5.99
C ALA A 201 -2.20 -5.66 5.43
N PHE A 202 -2.59 -6.56 6.33
CA PHE A 202 -3.47 -7.67 5.99
C PHE A 202 -4.94 -7.24 6.14
N LEU A 203 -5.77 -7.57 5.14
CA LEU A 203 -7.20 -7.29 5.12
C LEU A 203 -8.00 -8.60 4.91
N PRO A 204 -8.85 -8.99 5.87
CA PRO A 204 -9.78 -10.10 5.73
C PRO A 204 -10.96 -9.69 4.84
N MET A 205 -10.95 -10.16 3.60
CA MET A 205 -11.91 -9.75 2.56
C MET A 205 -13.34 -10.25 2.80
N ASP A 206 -13.51 -11.35 3.52
CA ASP A 206 -14.80 -11.97 3.85
C ASP A 206 -15.70 -11.07 4.71
N LYS A 207 -15.11 -10.12 5.43
CA LYS A 207 -15.81 -9.18 6.30
C LYS A 207 -16.14 -7.85 5.63
N TYR A 208 -15.80 -7.68 4.35
CA TYR A 208 -15.97 -6.43 3.62
C TYR A 208 -17.04 -6.56 2.55
N ASP A 209 -18.03 -5.67 2.53
CA ASP A 209 -18.94 -5.57 1.39
C ASP A 209 -18.26 -4.82 0.23
N MET A 210 -17.94 -5.56 -0.82
CA MET A 210 -17.17 -5.03 -1.95
C MET A 210 -18.08 -4.31 -2.96
N ASP A 211 -17.59 -3.19 -3.49
CA ASP A 211 -18.20 -2.54 -4.63
C ASP A 211 -17.88 -3.33 -5.92
N ILE A 212 -18.81 -4.22 -6.30
CA ILE A 212 -18.69 -5.08 -7.48
C ILE A 212 -18.68 -4.24 -8.77
N ASP A 213 -19.41 -3.13 -8.81
CA ASP A 213 -19.51 -2.28 -9.99
C ASP A 213 -18.20 -1.52 -10.22
N LEU A 214 -17.59 -1.02 -9.15
CA LEU A 214 -16.22 -0.50 -9.19
C LEU A 214 -15.24 -1.57 -9.67
N ALA A 215 -15.28 -2.76 -9.07
CA ALA A 215 -14.37 -3.85 -9.43
C ALA A 215 -14.47 -4.21 -10.93
N ARG A 216 -15.70 -4.21 -11.48
CA ARG A 216 -15.98 -4.46 -12.92
C ARG A 216 -15.54 -3.33 -13.85
N SER A 217 -15.31 -2.13 -13.34
CA SER A 217 -14.76 -1.02 -14.13
C SER A 217 -13.30 -1.27 -14.55
N PHE A 218 -12.59 -2.16 -13.85
CA PHE A 218 -11.22 -2.54 -14.18
C PHE A 218 -11.16 -3.69 -15.19
N PRO A 219 -10.08 -3.80 -15.97
CA PRO A 219 -9.91 -4.89 -16.92
C PRO A 219 -9.85 -6.25 -16.21
N GLY A 220 -10.89 -7.07 -16.41
CA GLY A 220 -10.98 -8.40 -15.78
C GLY A 220 -9.85 -9.35 -16.17
N GLU A 221 -9.33 -9.25 -17.39
CA GLU A 221 -8.17 -10.04 -17.85
C GLU A 221 -6.93 -9.76 -16.98
N ILE A 222 -6.69 -8.49 -16.63
CA ILE A 222 -5.56 -8.07 -15.79
C ILE A 222 -5.78 -8.55 -14.34
N CYS A 223 -6.99 -8.37 -13.81
CA CYS A 223 -7.34 -8.80 -12.45
C CYS A 223 -7.17 -10.32 -12.27
N ARG A 224 -7.59 -11.12 -13.25
CA ARG A 224 -7.43 -12.59 -13.26
C ARG A 224 -5.99 -13.03 -13.47
N ARG A 225 -5.27 -12.39 -14.41
CA ARG A 225 -3.88 -12.70 -14.75
C ARG A 225 -2.93 -12.46 -13.58
N TRP A 226 -3.19 -11.43 -12.77
CA TRP A 226 -2.31 -11.11 -11.65
C TRP A 226 -2.86 -11.53 -10.29
N CYS A 227 -4.09 -12.06 -10.26
CA CYS A 227 -4.82 -12.35 -9.03
C CYS A 227 -4.83 -11.13 -8.11
N VAL A 228 -5.39 -10.03 -8.60
CA VAL A 228 -5.55 -8.76 -7.89
C VAL A 228 -6.98 -8.25 -8.07
N LEU A 229 -7.55 -7.62 -7.04
CA LEU A 229 -8.94 -7.16 -7.09
C LEU A 229 -9.10 -5.78 -6.45
N PRO A 230 -9.38 -4.74 -7.25
CA PRO A 230 -9.95 -3.49 -6.73
C PRO A 230 -11.32 -3.81 -6.14
N PHE A 231 -11.53 -3.49 -4.87
CA PHE A 231 -12.74 -3.91 -4.15
C PHE A 231 -13.53 -2.74 -3.57
N ASP A 232 -12.90 -1.58 -3.41
CA ASP A 232 -13.58 -0.37 -2.93
C ASP A 232 -12.81 0.91 -3.27
N ARG A 233 -13.49 2.05 -3.15
CA ARG A 233 -12.98 3.39 -3.34
C ARG A 233 -13.26 4.27 -2.13
N MET A 234 -12.19 4.81 -1.57
CA MET A 234 -12.25 5.85 -0.56
C MET A 234 -11.69 7.15 -1.13
N SER A 235 -12.58 8.09 -1.43
CA SER A 235 -12.26 9.42 -1.96
C SER A 235 -11.49 9.36 -3.29
N LYS A 236 -10.18 9.66 -3.29
CA LYS A 236 -9.28 9.60 -4.46
C LYS A 236 -8.38 8.36 -4.45
N SER A 237 -8.67 7.39 -3.60
CA SER A 237 -7.91 6.16 -3.45
C SER A 237 -8.77 4.94 -3.75
N ILE A 238 -8.21 3.97 -4.47
CA ILE A 238 -8.80 2.66 -4.73
C ILE A 238 -8.09 1.65 -3.85
N LEU A 239 -8.87 0.91 -3.08
CA LEU A 239 -8.43 -0.18 -2.23
C LEU A 239 -8.32 -1.44 -3.09
N VAL A 240 -7.14 -2.07 -3.11
CA VAL A 240 -6.81 -3.22 -3.97
C VAL A 240 -6.31 -4.38 -3.11
N ALA A 241 -6.96 -5.53 -3.24
CA ALA A 241 -6.55 -6.76 -2.60
C ALA A 241 -5.56 -7.54 -3.48
N THR A 242 -4.51 -8.10 -2.88
CA THR A 242 -3.50 -8.91 -3.57
C THR A 242 -3.00 -10.06 -2.69
N ALA A 243 -2.56 -11.14 -3.32
CA ALA A 243 -1.76 -12.20 -2.69
C ALA A 243 -0.26 -12.11 -3.06
N ASN A 244 0.11 -11.22 -3.98
CA ASN A 244 1.47 -10.94 -4.41
C ASN A 244 1.76 -9.43 -4.30
N PRO A 245 2.29 -8.97 -3.16
CA PRO A 245 2.54 -7.55 -2.92
C PRO A 245 3.72 -6.98 -3.73
N PHE A 246 4.53 -7.84 -4.37
CA PHE A 246 5.75 -7.44 -5.06
C PHE A 246 5.59 -7.36 -6.59
N ASN A 247 4.37 -7.51 -7.09
CA ASN A 247 4.09 -7.49 -8.51
C ASN A 247 3.98 -6.05 -9.05
N GLN A 248 5.11 -5.53 -9.52
CA GLN A 248 5.17 -4.17 -10.06
C GLN A 248 4.48 -4.06 -11.42
N GLN A 249 4.43 -5.15 -12.20
CA GLN A 249 3.73 -5.16 -13.48
C GLN A 249 2.22 -5.03 -13.28
N ALA A 250 1.64 -5.77 -12.33
CA ALA A 250 0.23 -5.64 -11.97
C ALA A 250 -0.10 -4.22 -11.51
N ALA A 251 0.78 -3.61 -10.72
CA ALA A 251 0.59 -2.23 -10.26
C ALA A 251 0.58 -1.22 -11.41
N LYS A 252 1.50 -1.36 -12.39
CA LYS A 252 1.55 -0.50 -13.59
C LYS A 252 0.29 -0.66 -14.44
N GLU A 253 -0.14 -1.89 -14.68
CA GLU A 253 -1.30 -2.21 -15.51
C GLU A 253 -2.63 -1.74 -14.87
N LEU A 254 -2.82 -1.95 -13.56
CA LEU A 254 -3.98 -1.42 -12.85
C LEU A 254 -3.98 0.10 -12.78
N ALA A 255 -2.83 0.73 -12.55
CA ALA A 255 -2.72 2.19 -12.47
C ALA A 255 -3.04 2.86 -13.82
N ALA A 256 -2.80 2.19 -14.95
CA ALA A 256 -3.19 2.71 -16.25
C ALA A 256 -4.72 2.77 -16.46
N ALA A 257 -5.49 1.98 -15.69
CA ALA A 257 -6.95 1.93 -15.79
C ALA A 257 -7.66 3.01 -14.96
N THR A 258 -6.95 3.75 -14.10
CA THR A 258 -7.59 4.71 -13.19
C THR A 258 -6.69 5.93 -12.90
N PRO A 259 -7.26 7.14 -12.79
CA PRO A 259 -6.52 8.32 -12.33
C PRO A 259 -6.32 8.34 -10.80
N TYR A 260 -6.95 7.41 -10.07
CA TYR A 260 -6.92 7.36 -8.61
C TYR A 260 -5.70 6.61 -8.08
N ARG A 261 -5.25 6.97 -6.88
CA ARG A 261 -4.14 6.30 -6.22
C ARG A 261 -4.56 4.88 -5.80
N LEU A 262 -3.70 3.88 -6.05
CA LEU A 262 -3.94 2.52 -5.59
C LEU A 262 -3.32 2.32 -4.20
N LEU A 263 -4.10 1.80 -3.26
CA LEU A 263 -3.67 1.35 -1.94
C LEU A 263 -3.83 -0.17 -1.87
N TRP A 264 -2.75 -0.85 -1.50
CA TRP A 264 -2.66 -2.30 -1.60
C TRP A 264 -2.82 -2.94 -0.23
N TYR A 265 -3.58 -4.03 -0.16
CA TYR A 265 -3.79 -4.82 1.04
C TYR A 265 -3.55 -6.29 0.73
N LEU A 266 -2.83 -6.96 1.63
CA LEU A 266 -2.59 -8.40 1.53
C LEU A 266 -3.84 -9.14 2.01
N THR A 267 -4.26 -10.17 1.30
CA THR A 267 -5.42 -10.98 1.72
C THR A 267 -5.17 -12.48 1.54
N THR A 268 -6.11 -13.32 1.97
CA THR A 268 -6.00 -14.76 1.77
C THR A 268 -6.20 -15.12 0.29
N PRO A 269 -5.43 -16.06 -0.27
CA PRO A 269 -5.61 -16.53 -1.65
C PRO A 269 -7.02 -17.04 -1.92
N THR A 270 -7.57 -17.79 -0.97
CA THR A 270 -8.87 -18.44 -1.10
C THR A 270 -9.98 -17.39 -1.24
N ASP A 271 -9.97 -16.33 -0.44
CA ASP A 271 -10.99 -15.29 -0.49
C ASP A 271 -10.84 -14.43 -1.75
N LEU A 272 -9.60 -14.14 -2.16
CA LEU A 272 -9.32 -13.37 -3.37
C LEU A 272 -9.80 -14.08 -4.64
N VAL A 273 -9.49 -15.37 -4.80
CA VAL A 273 -9.91 -16.16 -5.97
C VAL A 273 -11.43 -16.29 -6.01
N LYS A 274 -12.08 -16.57 -4.87
CA LYS A 274 -13.56 -16.62 -4.79
C LYS A 274 -14.19 -15.28 -5.19
N SER A 275 -13.60 -14.18 -4.74
CA SER A 275 -14.09 -12.82 -5.03
C SER A 275 -13.91 -12.47 -6.51
N LEU A 276 -12.76 -12.79 -7.11
CA LEU A 276 -12.51 -12.61 -8.54
C LEU A 276 -13.52 -13.38 -9.40
N GLN A 277 -13.82 -14.63 -9.02
CA GLN A 277 -14.82 -15.45 -9.70
C GLN A 277 -16.24 -14.89 -9.54
N LYS A 278 -16.59 -14.32 -8.38
CA LYS A 278 -17.88 -13.68 -8.14
C LYS A 278 -18.05 -12.41 -8.99
N THR A 279 -17.01 -11.59 -9.09
CA THR A 279 -17.03 -10.29 -9.76
C THR A 279 -17.11 -10.42 -11.27
N PHE A 280 -16.24 -11.25 -11.87
CA PHE A 280 -16.03 -11.27 -13.31
C PHE A 280 -16.75 -12.39 -14.06
N ARG A 281 -17.73 -13.08 -13.44
CA ARG A 281 -18.46 -14.24 -14.02
C ARG A 281 -18.67 -14.17 -15.53
#